data_AF-A0A2M7FQY5-F1
#
_entry.id   AF-A0A2M7FQY5-F1
#
_cell.length_a   1.000
_cell.length_b   1.000
_cell.length_c   1.000
_cell.angle_alpha   90.00
_cell.angle_beta   90.00
_cell.angle_gamma   90.00
#
_symmetry.space_group_name_H-M   'P 1'
#
loop_
_entity.id
_entity.type
_entity.pdbx_description
1 polymer ?
#
loop_
_entity_poly.entity_id
_entity_poly.type
_entity_poly.pdbx_seq_one_letter_code
_entity_poly.pdbx_strand_id
1 'polypeptide(L)'
;MDFLGELSVLTGTMPSEDGYQPTLASEMAMVHERLVSTSSGKMSAIEAIYVPSDDLTDLGVGSIFPYLDSVLTLSREVYQQGHFPAVSLLSSSSSLMRSDVVGQKHFETYLAMQAMLSKAKELERMVALVGESELSEENRTSYHRAELIKNYMTQPFFTTASQTGREGEYVSRETTVNEVADILTGKYDGVEATEMLNLGSLSKLKV
;
A
#
# COMPACT_ATOMS: atom_id res chain seq x y z
N MET A 1 6.46 -19.53 14.61
CA MET A 1 6.91 -20.82 14.07
C MET A 1 5.85 -21.23 13.09
N ASP A 2 6.19 -21.28 11.81
CA ASP A 2 5.26 -21.65 10.77
C ASP A 2 5.15 -23.18 10.70
N PHE A 3 3.98 -23.68 10.29
CA PHE A 3 3.62 -25.10 10.26
C PHE A 3 4.68 -26.00 9.59
N LEU A 4 5.32 -25.51 8.53
CA LEU A 4 6.37 -26.24 7.81
C LEU A 4 7.68 -26.34 8.61
N GLY A 5 8.04 -25.30 9.36
CA GLY A 5 9.19 -25.33 10.28
C GLY A 5 8.97 -26.33 11.42
N GLU A 6 7.76 -26.41 11.97
CA GLU A 6 7.41 -27.41 12.98
C GLU A 6 7.49 -28.84 12.44
N LEU A 7 7.03 -29.06 11.20
CA LEU A 7 7.12 -30.35 10.52
C LEU A 7 8.56 -30.78 10.28
N SER A 8 9.44 -29.87 9.83
CA SER A 8 10.87 -30.15 9.64
C SER A 8 11.56 -30.58 10.93
N VAL A 9 11.26 -29.91 12.05
CA VAL A 9 11.79 -30.29 13.37
C VAL A 9 11.29 -31.68 13.79
N LEU A 10 10.01 -31.99 13.52
CA LEU A 10 9.42 -33.30 13.80
C LEU A 10 9.96 -34.42 12.90
N THR A 11 10.34 -34.13 11.66
CA THR A 11 10.90 -35.10 10.71
C THR A 11 12.42 -35.29 10.82
N GLY A 12 13.08 -34.55 11.71
CA GLY A 12 14.52 -34.65 11.94
C GLY A 12 15.37 -34.07 10.81
N THR A 13 14.80 -33.22 9.96
CA THR A 13 15.53 -32.50 8.93
C THR A 13 16.29 -31.34 9.58
N MET A 14 17.60 -31.23 9.31
CA MET A 14 18.42 -30.15 9.85
C MET A 14 17.85 -28.80 9.38
N PRO A 15 17.57 -27.85 10.29
CA PRO A 15 17.12 -26.53 9.92
C PRO A 15 18.20 -25.78 9.14
N SER A 16 17.75 -24.93 8.23
CA SER A 16 18.55 -23.98 7.46
C SER A 16 18.67 -22.65 8.23
N GLU A 17 19.07 -21.58 7.54
CA GLU A 17 19.16 -20.22 8.10
C GLU A 17 17.85 -19.80 8.77
N ASP A 18 17.98 -19.09 9.90
CA ASP A 18 16.89 -18.58 10.75
C ASP A 18 15.83 -19.60 11.20
N GLY A 19 16.15 -20.90 11.15
CA GLY A 19 15.27 -21.97 11.64
C GLY A 19 14.23 -22.44 10.62
N TYR A 20 14.30 -21.96 9.38
CA TYR A 20 13.47 -22.46 8.28
C TYR A 20 13.97 -23.81 7.76
N GLN A 21 13.08 -24.56 7.11
CA GLN A 21 13.45 -25.82 6.45
C GLN A 21 14.32 -25.57 5.21
N PRO A 22 15.29 -26.45 4.89
CA PRO A 22 16.14 -26.29 3.71
C PRO A 22 15.39 -26.40 2.38
N THR A 23 14.18 -26.97 2.38
CA THR A 23 13.31 -27.13 1.20
C THR A 23 12.37 -25.95 0.97
N LEU A 24 12.41 -24.91 1.81
CA LEU A 24 11.46 -23.79 1.79
C LEU A 24 11.26 -23.21 0.39
N ALA A 25 12.35 -22.87 -0.30
CA ALA A 25 12.28 -22.30 -1.65
C ALA A 25 11.57 -23.23 -2.65
N SER A 26 11.87 -24.53 -2.61
CA SER A 26 11.24 -25.51 -3.51
C SER A 26 9.77 -25.76 -3.21
N GLU A 27 9.37 -25.68 -1.94
CA GLU A 27 7.98 -25.83 -1.52
C GLU A 27 7.16 -24.59 -1.89
N MET A 28 7.71 -23.39 -1.69
CA MET A 28 7.07 -22.16 -2.15
C MET A 28 6.90 -22.17 -3.67
N ALA A 29 7.92 -22.58 -4.44
CA ALA A 29 7.81 -22.72 -5.88
C ALA A 29 6.66 -23.65 -6.30
N MET A 30 6.57 -24.83 -5.68
CA MET A 30 5.56 -25.83 -6.02
C MET A 30 4.12 -25.33 -5.83
N VAL A 31 3.89 -24.49 -4.82
CA VAL A 31 2.58 -23.88 -4.56
C VAL A 31 2.30 -22.77 -5.58
N HIS A 32 3.22 -21.80 -5.72
CA HIS A 32 2.96 -20.59 -6.51
C HIS A 32 2.90 -20.86 -8.01
N GLU A 33 3.65 -21.84 -8.53
CA GLU A 33 3.57 -22.25 -9.94
C GLU A 33 2.19 -22.83 -10.32
N ARG A 34 1.36 -23.17 -9.33
CA ARG A 34 -0.03 -23.61 -9.55
C ARG A 34 -1.03 -22.47 -9.47
N LEU A 35 -0.63 -21.29 -8.99
CA LEU A 35 -1.47 -20.10 -8.81
C LEU A 35 -1.43 -19.17 -10.03
N VAL A 36 -1.23 -19.73 -11.22
CA VAL A 36 -1.11 -18.97 -12.47
C VAL A 36 -2.34 -19.11 -13.35
N SER A 37 -2.65 -18.05 -14.09
CA SER A 37 -3.70 -18.08 -15.11
C SER A 37 -3.29 -18.97 -16.28
N THR A 38 -4.25 -19.74 -16.83
CA THR A 38 -4.04 -20.61 -18.00
C THR A 38 -4.79 -20.09 -19.22
N SER A 39 -4.69 -20.80 -20.34
CA SER A 39 -5.54 -20.55 -21.52
C SER A 39 -7.02 -20.88 -21.27
N SER A 40 -7.28 -21.82 -20.34
CA SER A 40 -8.63 -22.30 -20.02
C SER A 40 -9.34 -21.52 -18.91
N GLY A 41 -8.61 -20.70 -18.15
CA GLY A 41 -9.17 -19.97 -17.02
C GLY A 41 -8.23 -18.93 -16.46
N LYS A 42 -8.81 -17.94 -15.77
CA LYS A 42 -8.06 -16.90 -15.05
C LYS A 42 -8.13 -17.16 -13.56
N MET A 43 -6.99 -17.00 -12.90
CA MET A 43 -6.84 -17.11 -11.46
C MET A 43 -6.13 -15.86 -10.95
N SER A 44 -6.64 -15.31 -9.85
CA SER A 44 -6.00 -14.24 -9.09
C SER A 44 -6.00 -14.68 -7.63
N ALA A 45 -4.81 -14.87 -7.06
CA ALA A 45 -4.63 -15.22 -5.67
C ALA A 45 -4.39 -13.94 -4.86
N ILE A 46 -5.05 -13.82 -3.71
CA ILE A 46 -4.77 -12.79 -2.71
C ILE A 46 -4.22 -13.52 -1.49
N GLU A 47 -2.98 -13.23 -1.16
CA GLU A 47 -2.23 -13.95 -0.14
C GLU A 47 -1.96 -13.03 1.05
N ALA A 48 -2.39 -13.45 2.23
CA ALA A 48 -2.11 -12.75 3.47
C ALA A 48 -0.79 -13.27 4.04
N ILE A 49 0.28 -12.48 3.85
CA ILE A 49 1.63 -12.82 4.34
C ILE A 49 1.84 -12.15 5.69
N TYR A 50 2.10 -12.97 6.71
CA TYR A 50 2.53 -12.47 8.01
C TYR A 50 4.03 -12.19 7.97
N VAL A 51 4.43 -10.98 8.37
CA VAL A 51 5.83 -10.56 8.42
C VAL A 51 6.32 -10.66 9.87
N PRO A 52 7.22 -11.60 10.19
CA PRO A 52 7.75 -11.73 11.54
C PRO A 52 8.49 -10.47 11.97
N SER A 53 8.15 -9.92 13.14
CA SER A 53 8.83 -8.75 13.72
C SER A 53 8.93 -7.52 12.81
N ASP A 54 8.01 -7.37 11.85
CA ASP A 54 8.03 -6.32 10.83
C ASP A 54 9.30 -6.35 9.92
N ASP A 55 10.00 -7.48 9.83
CA ASP A 55 11.20 -7.67 9.01
C ASP A 55 10.90 -8.30 7.63
N LEU A 56 10.96 -7.46 6.59
CA LEU A 56 10.76 -7.91 5.19
C LEU A 56 11.95 -8.70 4.63
N THR A 57 13.09 -8.75 5.34
CA THR A 57 14.29 -9.49 4.93
C THR A 57 14.31 -10.92 5.47
N ASP A 58 13.33 -11.29 6.31
CA ASP A 58 13.12 -12.66 6.76
C ASP A 58 13.05 -13.64 5.58
N LEU A 59 13.73 -14.79 5.71
CA LEU A 59 13.85 -15.80 4.65
C LEU A 59 12.50 -16.36 4.18
N GLY A 60 11.52 -16.51 5.09
CA GLY A 60 10.16 -16.92 4.76
C GLY A 60 9.51 -15.94 3.81
N VAL A 61 9.53 -14.65 4.17
CA VAL A 61 8.98 -13.56 3.35
C VAL A 61 9.77 -13.41 2.04
N GLY A 62 11.10 -13.42 2.12
CA GLY A 62 12.05 -13.35 1.01
C GLY A 62 11.80 -14.41 -0.07
N SER A 63 11.43 -15.62 0.34
CA SER A 63 11.19 -16.75 -0.56
C SER A 63 9.92 -16.61 -1.39
N ILE A 64 8.96 -15.79 -0.95
CA ILE A 64 7.65 -15.62 -1.61
C ILE A 64 7.67 -14.45 -2.61
N PHE A 65 8.41 -13.37 -2.32
CA PHE A 65 8.44 -12.16 -3.15
C PHE A 65 8.62 -12.39 -4.65
N PRO A 66 9.50 -13.29 -5.13
CA PRO A 66 9.67 -13.52 -6.57
C PRO A 66 8.41 -13.99 -7.31
N TYR A 67 7.42 -14.53 -6.59
CA TYR A 67 6.17 -15.04 -7.15
C TYR A 67 5.03 -14.02 -7.11
N LEU A 68 5.21 -12.89 -6.42
CA LEU A 68 4.15 -11.88 -6.25
C LEU A 68 4.22 -10.82 -7.35
N ASP A 69 3.14 -10.66 -8.10
CA ASP A 69 3.00 -9.56 -9.06
C ASP A 69 2.80 -8.20 -8.36
N SER A 70 2.19 -8.20 -7.18
CA SER A 70 1.82 -7.00 -6.44
C SER A 70 1.90 -7.24 -4.94
N VAL A 71 2.44 -6.26 -4.22
CA VAL A 71 2.62 -6.30 -2.78
C VAL A 71 1.91 -5.11 -2.18
N LEU A 72 0.93 -5.38 -1.31
CA LEU A 72 0.21 -4.37 -0.55
C LEU A 72 0.64 -4.48 0.92
N THR A 73 1.41 -3.49 1.38
CA THR A 73 1.97 -3.50 2.73
C THR A 73 1.02 -2.79 3.70
N LEU A 74 0.54 -3.52 4.70
CA LEU A 74 -0.23 -2.95 5.80
C LEU A 74 0.71 -2.47 6.91
N SER A 75 0.66 -1.18 7.25
CA SER A 75 1.59 -0.55 8.19
C SER A 75 0.90 -0.17 9.50
N ARG A 76 1.57 -0.50 10.61
CA ARG A 76 1.18 -0.07 11.96
C ARG A 76 1.20 1.45 12.11
N GLU A 77 2.15 2.13 11.49
CA GLU A 77 2.27 3.59 11.52
C GLU A 77 1.05 4.26 10.87
N VAL A 78 0.65 3.78 9.70
CA VAL A 78 -0.54 4.27 8.98
C VAL A 78 -1.82 3.99 9.78
N TYR A 79 -1.91 2.83 10.43
CA TYR A 79 -3.03 2.51 11.32
C TYR A 79 -3.11 3.47 12.52
N GLN A 80 -1.97 3.81 13.15
CA GLN A 80 -1.92 4.73 14.29
C GLN A 80 -2.33 6.16 13.93
N GLN A 81 -2.14 6.56 12.67
CA GLN A 81 -2.63 7.82 12.12
C GLN A 81 -4.16 7.81 11.88
N GLY A 82 -4.83 6.67 12.06
CA GLY A 82 -6.27 6.53 11.84
C GLY A 82 -6.67 6.39 10.38
N HIS A 83 -5.73 6.04 9.50
CA HIS A 83 -5.99 5.82 8.08
C HIS A 83 -6.44 4.38 7.82
N PHE A 84 -7.58 4.25 7.15
CA PHE A 84 -8.19 2.96 6.81
C PHE A 84 -8.56 2.91 5.32
N PRO A 85 -8.10 1.90 4.57
CA PRO A 85 -7.21 0.81 5.01
C PRO A 85 -5.81 1.30 5.37
N ALA A 86 -5.12 0.56 6.26
CA ALA A 86 -3.80 0.92 6.76
C ALA A 86 -2.67 0.61 5.75
N VAL A 87 -2.86 0.98 4.49
CA VAL A 87 -1.93 0.70 3.39
C VAL A 87 -0.81 1.73 3.38
N SER A 88 0.44 1.26 3.40
CA SER A 88 1.59 2.12 3.14
C SER A 88 1.73 2.36 1.64
N LEU A 89 1.46 3.60 1.21
CA LEU A 89 1.50 3.99 -0.21
C LEU A 89 2.92 3.93 -0.81
N LEU A 90 3.96 4.11 0.01
CA LEU A 90 5.36 4.11 -0.43
C LEU A 90 6.01 2.73 -0.44
N SER A 91 5.57 1.82 0.44
CA SER A 91 6.14 0.45 0.51
C SER A 91 5.28 -0.59 -0.20
N SER A 92 4.13 -0.21 -0.75
CA SER A 92 3.34 -1.06 -1.64
C SER A 92 3.80 -0.88 -3.09
N SER A 93 3.85 -1.96 -3.86
CA SER A 93 4.37 -1.95 -5.23
C SER A 93 3.65 -2.97 -6.12
N SER A 94 3.80 -2.83 -7.43
CA SER A 94 3.23 -3.76 -8.40
C SER A 94 4.05 -3.75 -9.69
N SER A 95 4.37 -4.94 -10.20
CA SER A 95 5.03 -5.14 -11.50
C SER A 95 4.15 -4.67 -12.68
N LEU A 96 2.84 -4.55 -12.45
CA LEU A 96 1.85 -4.11 -13.43
C LEU A 96 1.79 -2.59 -13.57
N MET A 97 2.45 -1.81 -12.70
CA MET A 97 2.52 -0.35 -12.82
C MET A 97 3.47 0.06 -13.94
N ARG A 98 3.02 -0.15 -15.17
CA ARG A 98 3.69 0.22 -16.42
C ARG A 98 2.71 0.91 -17.35
N SER A 99 3.17 1.91 -18.09
CA SER A 99 2.31 2.72 -18.97
C SER A 99 1.59 1.90 -20.06
N ASP A 100 2.18 0.79 -20.51
CA ASP A 100 1.59 -0.11 -21.50
C ASP A 100 0.47 -1.01 -20.93
N VAL A 101 0.44 -1.20 -19.61
CA VAL A 101 -0.57 -2.00 -18.91
C VAL A 101 -1.70 -1.12 -18.36
N VAL A 102 -1.35 -0.05 -17.64
CA VAL A 102 -2.33 0.79 -16.94
C VAL A 102 -2.73 2.05 -17.72
N GLY A 103 -2.04 2.36 -18.81
CA GLY A 103 -2.18 3.59 -19.58
C GLY A 103 -1.30 4.73 -19.06
N GLN A 104 -0.96 5.67 -19.95
CA GLN A 104 -0.03 6.76 -19.66
C GLN A 104 -0.47 7.62 -18.47
N LYS A 105 -1.74 8.05 -18.47
CA LYS A 105 -2.28 8.95 -17.43
C LYS A 105 -2.15 8.33 -16.04
N HIS A 106 -2.57 7.08 -15.86
CA HIS A 106 -2.46 6.39 -14.57
C HIS A 106 -1.00 6.26 -14.13
N PHE A 107 -0.12 5.86 -15.05
CA PHE A 107 1.30 5.69 -14.75
C PHE A 107 1.97 7.00 -14.33
N GLU A 108 1.72 8.10 -15.06
CA GLU A 108 2.27 9.43 -14.74
C GLU A 108 1.72 9.96 -13.41
N THR A 109 0.42 9.83 -13.17
CA THR A 109 -0.21 10.22 -11.89
C THR A 109 0.39 9.44 -10.73
N TYR A 110 0.62 8.13 -10.89
CA TYR A 110 1.26 7.31 -9.87
C TYR A 110 2.70 7.76 -9.57
N LEU A 111 3.53 8.01 -10.60
CA LEU A 111 4.91 8.46 -10.39
C LEU A 111 4.97 9.83 -9.71
N ALA A 112 4.11 10.77 -10.13
CA ALA A 112 4.03 12.09 -9.52
C ALA A 112 3.58 12.01 -8.05
N MET A 113 2.59 11.15 -7.75
CA MET A 113 2.14 10.87 -6.39
C MET A 113 3.27 10.28 -5.54
N GLN A 114 4.00 9.27 -6.03
CA GLN A 114 5.12 8.65 -5.32
C GLN A 114 6.23 9.67 -5.02
N ALA A 115 6.61 10.51 -6.00
CA ALA A 115 7.61 11.55 -5.81
C ALA A 115 7.18 12.57 -4.74
N MET A 116 5.91 12.99 -4.77
CA MET A 116 5.36 13.93 -3.79
C MET A 116 5.33 13.31 -2.38
N LEU A 117 4.86 12.08 -2.23
CA LEU A 117 4.81 11.37 -0.95
C LEU A 117 6.23 11.14 -0.40
N SER A 118 7.20 10.82 -1.26
CA SER A 118 8.61 10.67 -0.85
C SER A 118 9.19 11.99 -0.34
N LYS A 119 8.97 13.10 -1.06
CA LYS A 119 9.40 14.44 -0.62
C LYS A 119 8.72 14.82 0.70
N ALA A 120 7.42 14.55 0.85
CA ALA A 120 6.69 14.84 2.07
C ALA A 120 7.23 14.04 3.28
N LYS A 121 7.60 12.78 3.09
CA LYS A 121 8.22 11.96 4.15
C LYS A 121 9.54 12.55 4.67
N GLU A 122 10.35 13.14 3.79
CA GLU A 122 11.56 13.86 4.21
C GLU A 122 11.22 15.11 5.04
N LEU A 123 10.15 15.81 4.65
CA LEU A 123 9.67 17.01 5.33
C LEU A 123 9.02 16.70 6.68
N GLU A 124 8.35 15.56 6.86
CA GLU A 124 7.72 15.16 8.14
C GLU A 124 8.69 15.21 9.32
N ARG A 125 9.93 14.74 9.12
CA ARG A 125 10.97 14.78 10.15
C ARG A 125 11.36 16.21 10.51
N MET A 126 11.42 17.10 9.52
CA MET A 126 11.70 18.52 9.74
C MET A 126 10.54 19.18 10.49
N VAL A 127 9.30 18.98 10.03
CA VAL A 127 8.08 19.50 10.67
C VAL A 127 7.99 19.06 12.13
N ALA A 128 8.30 17.80 12.44
CA ALA A 128 8.29 17.28 13.80
C ALA A 128 9.33 17.95 14.72
N LEU A 129 10.43 18.50 14.17
CA LEU A 129 11.50 19.14 14.94
C LEU A 129 11.32 20.65 15.09
N VAL A 130 10.95 21.34 14.00
CA VAL A 130 10.94 22.82 13.95
C VAL A 130 9.56 23.43 13.71
N GLY A 131 8.57 22.62 13.34
CA GLY A 131 7.22 23.07 12.97
C GLY A 131 7.07 23.39 11.49
N GLU A 132 5.82 23.37 11.01
CA GLU A 132 5.47 23.59 9.61
C GLU A 132 5.74 25.03 9.12
N SER A 133 5.73 26.01 10.04
CA SER A 133 5.99 27.42 9.73
C SER A 133 7.37 27.67 9.12
N GLU A 134 8.33 26.80 9.42
CA GLU A 134 9.72 26.90 8.96
C GLU A 134 9.93 26.33 7.55
N LEU A 135 8.93 25.65 6.97
CA LEU A 135 9.00 25.22 5.59
C LEU A 135 8.87 26.41 4.63
N SER A 136 9.62 26.36 3.53
CA SER A 136 9.40 27.24 2.38
C SER A 136 7.97 27.07 1.84
N GLU A 137 7.43 28.09 1.18
CA GLU A 137 6.05 28.02 0.63
C GLU A 137 5.85 26.82 -0.31
N GLU A 138 6.85 26.51 -1.14
CA GLU A 138 6.82 25.35 -2.04
C GLU A 138 6.78 24.02 -1.26
N ASN A 139 7.59 23.89 -0.21
CA ASN A 139 7.63 22.69 0.62
C ASN A 139 6.34 22.54 1.43
N ARG A 140 5.79 23.64 1.94
CA ARG A 140 4.51 23.64 2.64
C ARG A 140 3.37 23.20 1.71
N THR A 141 3.33 23.71 0.49
CA THR A 141 2.35 23.30 -0.52
C THR A 141 2.50 21.82 -0.87
N SER A 142 3.74 21.35 -1.07
CA SER A 142 4.02 19.93 -1.36
C SER A 142 3.61 19.02 -0.20
N TYR A 143 3.91 19.43 1.04
CA TYR A 143 3.55 18.72 2.25
C TYR A 143 2.03 18.64 2.43
N HIS A 144 1.33 19.77 2.26
CA HIS A 144 -0.12 19.83 2.34
C HIS A 144 -0.81 18.94 1.30
N ARG A 145 -0.37 18.97 0.03
CA ARG A 145 -0.91 18.07 -1.02
C ARG A 145 -0.66 16.59 -0.71
N ALA A 146 0.47 16.26 -0.10
CA ALA A 146 0.73 14.89 0.34
C ALA A 146 -0.24 14.45 1.45
N GLU A 147 -0.54 15.32 2.41
CA GLU A 147 -1.56 15.06 3.44
C GLU A 147 -2.97 14.88 2.83
N LEU A 148 -3.33 15.71 1.84
CA LEU A 148 -4.57 15.54 1.07
C LEU A 148 -4.63 14.16 0.41
N ILE A 149 -3.54 13.73 -0.26
CA ILE A 149 -3.47 12.41 -0.90
C ILE A 149 -3.60 11.28 0.13
N LYS A 150 -2.88 11.33 1.25
CA LYS A 150 -2.96 10.29 2.30
C LYS A 150 -4.38 10.15 2.84
N ASN A 151 -5.04 11.27 3.11
CA ASN A 151 -6.41 11.27 3.61
C ASN A 151 -7.39 10.80 2.55
N TYR A 152 -7.24 11.25 1.31
CA TYR A 152 -8.05 10.79 0.18
C TYR A 152 -7.96 9.28 -0.05
N MET A 153 -6.79 8.67 0.15
CA MET A 153 -6.60 7.22 0.00
C MET A 153 -7.28 6.38 1.09
N THR A 154 -7.89 7.02 2.09
CA THR A 154 -8.75 6.33 3.06
C THR A 154 -10.17 6.16 2.52
N GLN A 155 -10.79 5.04 2.84
CA GLN A 155 -12.07 4.66 2.24
C GLN A 155 -12.94 3.88 3.24
N PRO A 156 -14.22 4.23 3.39
CA PRO A 156 -15.15 3.46 4.21
C PRO A 156 -15.48 2.13 3.53
N PHE A 157 -15.45 1.04 4.30
CA PHE A 157 -15.70 -0.30 3.79
C PHE A 157 -17.12 -0.79 4.06
N PHE A 158 -17.69 -1.47 3.06
CA PHE A 158 -19.02 -2.08 3.19
C PHE A 158 -19.09 -3.10 4.35
N THR A 159 -18.00 -3.82 4.60
CA THR A 159 -17.91 -4.87 5.62
C THR A 159 -17.82 -4.32 7.05
N THR A 160 -17.35 -3.08 7.22
CA THR A 160 -17.18 -2.45 8.55
C THR A 160 -18.24 -1.39 8.83
N ALA A 161 -19.20 -1.20 7.92
CA ALA A 161 -20.22 -0.15 8.03
C ALA A 161 -21.02 -0.20 9.33
N SER A 162 -21.36 -1.41 9.81
CA SER A 162 -22.10 -1.58 11.08
C SER A 162 -21.28 -1.21 12.32
N GLN A 163 -19.95 -1.24 12.23
CA GLN A 163 -19.04 -0.92 13.34
C GLN A 163 -18.64 0.55 13.33
N THR A 164 -18.39 1.10 12.13
CA THR A 164 -17.92 2.48 11.96
C THR A 164 -19.06 3.49 11.86
N GLY A 165 -20.29 3.02 11.56
CA GLY A 165 -21.44 3.89 11.28
C GLY A 165 -21.35 4.63 9.95
N ARG A 166 -20.34 4.33 9.10
CA ARG A 166 -20.14 4.93 7.79
C ARG A 166 -20.50 3.93 6.70
N GLU A 167 -21.37 4.32 5.78
CA GLU A 167 -21.68 3.47 4.64
C GLU A 167 -20.45 3.26 3.77
N GLY A 168 -20.24 2.02 3.34
CA GLY A 168 -19.16 1.68 2.43
C GLY A 168 -19.34 2.36 1.08
N GLU A 169 -18.22 2.66 0.43
CA GLU A 169 -18.22 3.29 -0.88
C GLU A 169 -17.35 2.52 -1.85
N TYR A 170 -17.79 2.46 -3.10
CA TYR A 170 -17.00 1.94 -4.20
C TYR A 170 -16.54 3.11 -5.07
N VAL A 171 -15.22 3.25 -5.22
CA VAL A 171 -14.61 4.28 -6.07
C VAL A 171 -14.01 3.58 -7.29
N SER A 172 -14.33 4.10 -8.48
CA SER A 172 -13.80 3.52 -9.73
C SER A 172 -12.34 3.92 -9.92
N ARG A 173 -11.56 3.06 -10.59
CA ARG A 173 -10.16 3.34 -10.94
C ARG A 173 -10.00 4.68 -11.67
N GLU A 174 -10.89 4.97 -12.62
CA GLU A 174 -10.82 6.21 -13.40
C GLU A 174 -11.05 7.43 -12.51
N THR A 175 -12.02 7.35 -11.61
CA THR A 175 -12.28 8.38 -10.60
C THR A 175 -11.04 8.63 -9.74
N THR A 176 -10.44 7.57 -9.18
CA THR A 176 -9.24 7.69 -8.35
C THR A 176 -8.09 8.35 -9.09
N VAL A 177 -7.80 7.91 -10.31
CA VAL A 177 -6.69 8.48 -11.11
C VAL A 177 -6.93 9.96 -11.42
N ASN A 178 -8.16 10.34 -11.76
CA ASN A 178 -8.51 11.73 -12.05
C ASN A 178 -8.44 12.61 -10.81
N GLU A 179 -8.98 12.14 -9.68
CA GLU A 179 -9.03 12.89 -8.43
C GLU A 179 -7.64 13.07 -7.81
N VAL A 180 -6.78 12.04 -7.85
CA VAL A 180 -5.37 12.18 -7.43
C VAL A 180 -4.63 13.15 -8.34
N ALA A 181 -4.85 13.09 -9.66
CA ALA A 181 -4.25 14.05 -10.58
C ALA A 181 -4.69 15.48 -10.28
N ASP A 182 -5.97 15.69 -9.98
CA ASP A 182 -6.50 17.00 -9.60
C ASP A 182 -5.84 17.52 -8.31
N ILE A 183 -5.66 16.69 -7.28
CA ILE A 183 -4.92 17.05 -6.06
C ILE A 183 -3.47 17.43 -6.39
N LEU A 184 -2.79 16.63 -7.22
CA LEU A 184 -1.41 16.90 -7.63
C LEU A 184 -1.25 18.23 -8.36
N THR A 185 -2.25 18.63 -9.16
CA THR A 185 -2.24 19.92 -9.87
C THR A 185 -2.56 21.13 -8.98
N GLY A 186 -3.05 20.90 -7.75
CA GLY A 186 -3.36 21.95 -6.78
C GLY A 186 -4.81 22.44 -6.79
N LYS A 187 -5.72 21.73 -7.48
CA LYS A 187 -7.13 22.11 -7.54
C LYS A 187 -7.81 22.13 -6.17
N TYR A 188 -7.27 21.38 -5.21
CA TYR A 188 -7.80 21.23 -3.85
C TYR A 188 -6.89 21.83 -2.77
N ASP A 189 -5.96 22.72 -3.11
CA ASP A 189 -5.02 23.33 -2.14
C ASP A 189 -5.69 24.18 -1.05
N GLY A 190 -6.95 24.58 -1.26
CA GLY A 190 -7.74 25.32 -0.28
C GLY A 190 -8.57 24.44 0.65
N VAL A 191 -8.52 23.12 0.49
CA VAL A 191 -9.30 22.17 1.30
C VAL A 191 -8.46 21.70 2.47
N GLU A 192 -9.07 21.64 3.66
CA GLU A 192 -8.39 21.07 4.82
C GLU A 192 -8.22 19.56 4.65
N ALA A 193 -7.02 19.03 4.92
CA ALA A 193 -6.72 17.62 4.67
C ALA A 193 -7.70 16.69 5.39
N THR A 194 -8.15 17.07 6.59
CA THR A 194 -9.10 16.28 7.40
C THR A 194 -10.46 16.09 6.73
N GLU A 195 -10.85 16.96 5.79
CA GLU A 195 -12.10 16.83 5.04
C GLU A 195 -12.07 15.68 4.02
N MET A 196 -10.88 15.25 3.59
CA MET A 196 -10.72 14.11 2.67
C MET A 196 -10.74 12.75 3.39
N LEU A 197 -10.73 12.74 4.72
CA LEU A 197 -10.62 11.52 5.51
C LEU A 197 -11.92 10.68 5.45
N ASN A 198 -11.81 9.44 4.97
CA ASN A 198 -12.89 8.47 4.75
C ASN A 198 -14.01 9.00 3.84
N LEU A 199 -13.66 9.86 2.88
CA LEU A 199 -14.61 10.52 2.00
C LEU A 199 -15.09 9.62 0.86
N GLY A 200 -14.20 8.78 0.33
CA GLY A 200 -14.41 8.01 -0.90
C GLY A 200 -14.09 8.84 -2.14
N SER A 201 -15.07 9.52 -2.74
CA SER A 201 -14.87 10.39 -3.92
C SER A 201 -14.85 11.87 -3.56
N LEU A 202 -13.95 12.63 -4.20
CA LEU A 202 -13.85 14.10 -4.06
C LEU A 202 -15.10 14.84 -4.54
N SER A 203 -15.96 14.20 -5.35
CA SER A 203 -17.25 14.78 -5.79
C SER A 203 -18.18 15.19 -4.64
N LYS A 204 -17.94 14.68 -3.43
CA LYS A 204 -18.69 15.02 -2.22
C LYS A 204 -18.21 16.29 -1.52
N LEU A 205 -17.02 16.78 -1.88
CA LEU A 205 -16.51 18.05 -1.36
C LEU A 205 -17.21 19.22 -2.06
N LYS A 206 -17.55 20.23 -1.26
CA LYS A 206 -17.95 21.53 -1.78
C LYS A 206 -16.69 22.38 -1.89
N VAL A 207 -16.07 22.38 -3.07
CA VAL A 207 -14.96 23.26 -3.41
C VAL A 207 -15.48 24.66 -3.72
#